data_AF-A0A542ZNB6-F1
#
_entry.id   AF-A0A542ZNB6-F1
#
_cell.length_a   1.000
_cell.length_b   1.000
_cell.length_c   1.000
_cell.angle_alpha   90.00
_cell.angle_beta   90.00
_cell.angle_gamma   90.00
#
_symmetry.space_group_name_H-M   'P 1'
#
loop_
_entity.id
_entity.type
_entity.pdbx_description
1 polymer ?
#
loop_
_entity_poly.entity_id
_entity_poly.type
_entity_poly.pdbx_seq_one_letter_code
_entity_poly.pdbx_strand_id
1 'polypeptide(L)'
;MVHRRWGAARPAVLACGALVVVAGCASAAVRPASTAATVSRTTTSPSAEVTITTRCPERPEALTPSMATAAFAAVVRYNERDPGFTPATLRQDRVVPGPDAGPRGEQAAAECGAAVAARTFVVMTTRTDLLPAQSASQGVWFVSRVDGRFVVWQRVH
;
A
#
# COMPACT_ATOMS: atom_id res chain seq x y z
N MET A 1 40.04 -0.19 22.45
CA MET A 1 38.72 0.06 23.10
C MET A 1 38.69 1.50 23.57
N VAL A 2 37.96 2.37 22.87
CA VAL A 2 37.88 3.81 23.17
C VAL A 2 36.42 4.12 23.49
N HIS A 3 36.12 4.29 24.77
CA HIS A 3 34.80 4.71 25.25
C HIS A 3 34.61 6.21 25.03
N ARG A 4 33.76 6.59 24.07
CA ARG A 4 33.29 7.99 23.94
C ARG A 4 32.04 8.20 24.79
N ARG A 5 32.19 9.06 25.80
CA ARG A 5 31.11 9.62 26.62
C ARG A 5 30.21 10.51 25.77
N TRP A 6 28.89 10.36 25.90
CA TRP A 6 27.91 11.32 25.40
C TRP A 6 27.38 12.15 26.58
N GLY A 7 27.63 13.45 26.52
CA GLY A 7 27.14 14.45 27.46
C GLY A 7 25.83 15.08 26.98
N ALA A 8 25.03 15.48 27.97
CA ALA A 8 23.67 16.00 27.94
C ALA A 8 23.40 17.20 27.00
N ALA A 9 22.13 17.36 26.62
CA ALA A 9 21.36 18.59 26.87
C ALA A 9 19.86 18.40 26.54
N ARG A 10 18.99 18.67 27.54
CA ARG A 10 17.60 19.10 27.32
C ARG A 10 17.59 20.64 27.36
N PRO A 11 16.66 21.29 26.65
CA PRO A 11 15.66 22.04 27.40
C PRO A 11 14.23 21.91 26.86
N ALA A 12 13.29 22.18 27.76
CA ALA A 12 11.85 22.26 27.58
C ALA A 12 11.44 23.61 26.97
N VAL A 13 10.26 23.66 26.33
CA VAL A 13 9.45 24.88 26.22
C VAL A 13 7.96 24.52 26.34
N LEU A 14 7.32 25.13 27.35
CA LEU A 14 5.88 25.26 27.55
C LEU A 14 5.26 26.27 26.56
N ALA A 15 4.02 26.03 26.13
CA ALA A 15 3.01 27.06 25.86
C ALA A 15 1.62 26.38 25.87
N CYS A 16 0.79 26.53 26.91
CA CYS A 16 -0.10 27.67 27.22
C CYS A 16 -0.90 28.18 26.01
N GLY A 17 -2.21 27.90 25.99
CA GLY A 17 -3.17 28.54 25.10
C GLY A 17 -4.60 28.12 25.43
N ALA A 18 -5.30 28.98 26.15
CA ALA A 18 -6.55 28.72 26.86
C ALA A 18 -7.82 28.80 25.99
N LEU A 19 -8.88 28.21 26.57
CA LEU A 19 -10.30 28.31 26.24
C LEU A 19 -10.80 29.72 25.93
N VAL A 20 -11.69 29.81 24.93
CA VAL A 20 -12.73 30.85 24.88
C VAL A 20 -14.08 30.18 24.61
N VAL A 21 -14.94 30.21 25.63
CA VAL A 21 -16.38 29.95 25.54
C VAL A 21 -17.06 31.31 25.34
N VAL A 22 -17.87 31.45 24.30
CA VAL A 22 -18.84 32.56 24.20
C VAL A 22 -20.23 31.96 23.98
N ALA A 23 -21.05 32.08 25.02
CA ALA A 23 -22.49 31.95 24.95
C ALA A 23 -23.11 33.34 24.72
N GLY A 24 -24.14 33.43 23.88
CA GLY A 24 -24.89 34.67 23.66
C GLY A 24 -26.07 34.45 22.70
N CYS A 25 -27.26 34.82 23.15
CA CYS A 25 -28.57 34.40 22.65
C CYS A 25 -29.17 35.25 21.52
N ALA A 26 -30.13 34.60 20.84
CA ALA A 26 -31.44 35.11 20.38
C ALA A 26 -31.62 35.77 18.99
N SER A 27 -32.52 35.10 18.26
CA SER A 27 -33.61 35.62 17.40
C SER A 27 -33.40 35.83 15.90
N ALA A 28 -33.95 34.84 15.18
CA ALA A 28 -34.87 34.94 14.05
C ALA A 28 -34.47 35.76 12.81
N ALA A 29 -33.99 35.06 11.78
CA ALA A 29 -34.08 35.49 10.40
C ALA A 29 -34.49 34.31 9.49
N VAL A 30 -35.72 34.40 8.97
CA VAL A 30 -36.23 34.05 7.64
C VAL A 30 -35.48 32.97 6.83
N ARG A 31 -36.25 31.92 6.46
CA ARG A 31 -35.96 30.86 5.47
C ARG A 31 -35.18 31.35 4.23
N PRO A 32 -34.31 30.47 3.71
CA PRO A 32 -34.69 29.84 2.44
C PRO A 32 -34.64 28.31 2.54
N ALA A 33 -35.55 27.67 1.80
CA ALA A 33 -35.51 26.24 1.55
C ALA A 33 -34.27 25.92 0.70
N SER A 34 -33.15 25.61 1.35
CA SER A 34 -32.04 24.94 0.71
C SER A 34 -32.33 23.45 0.74
N THR A 35 -32.91 22.94 -0.35
CA THR A 35 -32.83 21.52 -0.70
C THR A 35 -31.34 21.15 -0.73
N ALA A 36 -30.86 20.58 0.37
CA ALA A 36 -29.60 19.87 0.40
C ALA A 36 -29.78 18.66 -0.52
N ALA A 37 -29.38 18.82 -1.78
CA ALA A 37 -29.07 17.69 -2.62
C ALA A 37 -27.93 16.95 -1.91
N THR A 38 -28.29 15.92 -1.15
CA THR A 38 -27.36 14.86 -0.75
C THR A 38 -26.84 14.26 -2.04
N VAL A 39 -25.77 14.83 -2.57
CA VAL A 39 -24.96 14.20 -3.59
C VAL A 39 -24.32 13.03 -2.87
N SER A 40 -25.01 11.89 -2.91
CA SER A 40 -24.42 10.58 -2.71
C SER A 40 -23.34 10.45 -3.76
N ARG A 41 -22.14 10.92 -3.41
CA ARG A 41 -20.94 10.67 -4.19
C ARG A 41 -20.63 9.21 -3.96
N THR A 42 -21.32 8.35 -4.69
CA THR A 42 -20.90 6.99 -4.95
C THR A 42 -19.59 7.14 -5.71
N THR A 43 -18.48 7.31 -4.97
CA THR A 43 -17.18 6.95 -5.50
C THR A 43 -17.24 5.45 -5.68
N THR A 44 -17.72 5.03 -6.86
CA THR A 44 -17.43 3.71 -7.41
C THR A 44 -15.92 3.62 -7.38
N SER A 45 -15.41 2.98 -6.33
CA SER A 45 -14.02 2.56 -6.27
C SER A 45 -13.83 1.77 -7.57
N PRO A 46 -12.96 2.21 -8.49
CA PRO A 46 -12.78 1.48 -9.73
C PRO A 46 -12.37 0.07 -9.30
N SER A 47 -13.26 -0.88 -9.58
CA SER A 47 -12.99 -2.29 -9.37
C SER A 47 -11.78 -2.58 -10.25
N ALA A 48 -10.60 -2.54 -9.64
CA ALA A 48 -9.33 -2.69 -10.30
C ALA A 48 -9.23 -4.17 -10.66
N GLU A 49 -9.76 -4.50 -11.83
CA GLU A 49 -9.57 -5.75 -12.50
C GLU A 49 -8.07 -6.07 -12.52
N VAL A 50 -7.70 -7.15 -11.85
CA VAL A 50 -6.33 -7.64 -11.80
C VAL A 50 -6.13 -8.50 -13.04
N THR A 51 -5.47 -7.98 -14.06
CA THR A 51 -5.04 -8.80 -15.20
C THR A 51 -3.83 -9.62 -14.76
N ILE A 52 -3.83 -10.94 -14.94
CA ILE A 52 -2.62 -11.76 -14.75
C ILE A 52 -1.99 -11.89 -16.12
N THR A 53 -0.83 -11.26 -16.32
CA THR A 53 -0.03 -11.49 -17.51
C THR A 53 1.22 -12.25 -17.10
N THR A 54 1.41 -13.48 -17.58
CA THR A 54 2.70 -14.21 -17.50
C THR A 54 3.76 -13.60 -18.43
N ARG A 55 3.60 -12.32 -18.76
CA ARG A 55 4.44 -11.52 -19.65
C ARG A 55 4.82 -10.27 -18.89
N CYS A 56 6.05 -9.81 -19.13
CA CYS A 56 6.54 -8.55 -18.62
C CYS A 56 5.52 -7.43 -18.92
N PRO A 57 5.18 -6.60 -17.92
CA PRO A 57 4.20 -5.54 -18.12
C PRO A 57 4.67 -4.57 -19.22
N GLU A 58 3.78 -4.29 -20.17
CA GLU A 58 4.04 -3.29 -21.19
C GLU A 58 3.82 -1.90 -20.58
N ARG A 59 4.86 -1.07 -20.59
CA ARG A 59 4.84 0.33 -20.11
C ARG A 59 4.37 0.51 -18.66
N PRO A 60 5.04 -0.13 -17.68
CA PRO A 60 4.70 0.11 -16.28
C PRO A 60 4.89 1.58 -15.92
N GLU A 61 4.01 2.10 -15.07
CA GLU A 61 4.03 3.47 -14.57
C GLU A 61 5.09 3.65 -13.48
N ALA A 62 5.51 4.90 -13.24
CA ALA A 62 6.39 5.21 -12.12
C ALA A 62 5.70 4.90 -10.78
N LEU A 63 6.49 4.40 -9.82
CA LEU A 63 6.01 4.06 -8.49
C LEU A 63 6.36 5.16 -7.47
N THR A 64 5.51 5.32 -6.46
CA THR A 64 5.78 6.14 -5.28
C THR A 64 5.64 5.29 -4.01
N PRO A 65 6.36 5.59 -2.91
CA PRO A 65 6.24 4.80 -1.67
C PRO A 65 4.81 4.70 -1.13
N SER A 66 3.99 5.75 -1.32
CA SER A 66 2.57 5.77 -0.93
C SER A 66 1.70 4.71 -1.64
N MET A 67 2.18 4.12 -2.73
CA MET A 67 1.48 3.09 -3.49
C MET A 67 1.65 1.67 -2.91
N ALA A 68 2.55 1.46 -1.95
CA ALA A 68 2.86 0.12 -1.41
C ALA A 68 1.61 -0.63 -0.91
N THR A 69 0.71 0.06 -0.20
CA THR A 69 -0.55 -0.52 0.29
C THR A 69 -1.44 -0.99 -0.86
N ALA A 70 -1.51 -0.22 -1.96
CA ALA A 70 -2.31 -0.59 -3.13
C ALA A 70 -1.70 -1.77 -3.90
N ALA A 71 -0.37 -1.86 -3.93
CA ALA A 71 0.33 -3.02 -4.50
C ALA A 71 0.05 -4.30 -3.69
N PHE A 72 0.12 -4.24 -2.35
CA PHE A 72 -0.26 -5.37 -1.51
C PHE A 72 -1.74 -5.76 -1.68
N ALA A 73 -2.65 -4.79 -1.77
CA ALA A 73 -4.06 -5.06 -2.03
C ALA A 73 -4.29 -5.78 -3.37
N ALA A 74 -3.45 -5.56 -4.38
CA ALA A 74 -3.50 -6.31 -5.63
C ALA A 74 -3.10 -7.79 -5.45
N VAL A 75 -2.14 -8.07 -4.55
CA VAL A 75 -1.78 -9.44 -4.17
C VAL A 75 -2.91 -10.13 -3.42
N VAL A 76 -3.59 -9.44 -2.50
CA VAL A 76 -4.79 -9.99 -1.84
C VAL A 76 -5.84 -10.37 -2.88
N ARG A 77 -6.21 -9.44 -3.76
CA ARG A 77 -7.17 -9.68 -4.86
C ARG A 77 -6.74 -10.79 -5.83
N TYR A 78 -5.43 -10.96 -6.05
CA TYR A 78 -4.92 -12.06 -6.85
C TYR A 78 -5.25 -13.41 -6.19
N ASN A 79 -4.99 -13.53 -4.89
CA ASN A 79 -5.17 -14.77 -4.15
C ASN A 79 -6.65 -15.10 -3.88
N GLU A 80 -7.55 -14.12 -3.89
CA GLU A 80 -9.01 -14.34 -3.80
C GLU A 80 -9.60 -15.22 -4.91
N ARG A 81 -8.82 -15.53 -5.96
CA ARG A 81 -9.19 -16.51 -6.99
C ARG A 81 -9.08 -17.96 -6.53
N ASP A 82 -8.28 -18.23 -5.51
CA ASP A 82 -8.16 -19.54 -4.88
C ASP A 82 -9.35 -19.71 -3.91
N PRO A 83 -10.25 -20.69 -4.11
CA PRO A 83 -11.39 -20.92 -3.22
C PRO A 83 -10.99 -21.22 -1.77
N GLY A 84 -9.77 -21.71 -1.54
CA GLY A 84 -9.22 -21.97 -0.21
C GLY A 84 -8.54 -20.77 0.44
N PHE A 85 -8.49 -19.62 -0.23
CA PHE A 85 -7.84 -18.42 0.28
C PHE A 85 -8.79 -17.60 1.17
N THR A 86 -8.27 -17.15 2.32
CA THR A 86 -8.94 -16.16 3.17
C THR A 86 -8.02 -14.94 3.32
N PRO A 87 -8.46 -13.71 3.02
CA PRO A 87 -7.61 -12.52 3.13
C PRO A 87 -6.93 -12.35 4.48
N ALA A 88 -7.61 -12.73 5.57
CA ALA A 88 -7.07 -12.66 6.93
C ALA A 88 -5.84 -13.55 7.17
N THR A 89 -5.61 -14.57 6.33
CA THR A 89 -4.44 -15.45 6.47
C THR A 89 -3.21 -14.94 5.71
N LEU A 90 -3.35 -13.92 4.86
CA LEU A 90 -2.23 -13.32 4.13
C LEU A 90 -1.65 -12.14 4.90
N ARG A 91 -0.47 -12.33 5.46
CA ARG A 91 0.30 -11.26 6.10
C ARG A 91 1.24 -10.60 5.09
N GLN A 92 1.28 -9.27 5.09
CA GLN A 92 2.34 -8.51 4.43
C GLN A 92 3.61 -8.54 5.28
N ASP A 93 4.71 -9.07 4.74
CA ASP A 93 6.01 -9.03 5.43
C ASP A 93 6.83 -7.83 4.96
N ARG A 94 6.86 -7.56 3.65
CA ARG A 94 7.58 -6.42 3.06
C ARG A 94 6.99 -6.02 1.72
N VAL A 95 7.00 -4.72 1.42
CA VAL A 95 6.70 -4.18 0.08
C VAL A 95 7.76 -3.13 -0.23
N VAL A 96 8.55 -3.36 -1.27
CA VAL A 96 9.64 -2.45 -1.65
C VAL A 96 9.76 -2.33 -3.16
N PRO A 97 10.20 -1.17 -3.70
CA PRO A 97 10.54 -1.05 -5.11
C PRO A 97 11.61 -2.06 -5.52
N GLY A 98 11.59 -2.50 -6.78
CA GLY A 98 12.52 -3.49 -7.33
C GLY A 98 13.99 -3.19 -7.04
N PRO A 99 14.50 -1.98 -7.28
CA PRO A 99 15.91 -1.64 -6.99
C PRO A 99 16.31 -1.84 -5.53
N ASP A 100 15.35 -1.76 -4.60
CA ASP A 100 15.57 -1.90 -3.14
C ASP A 100 15.26 -3.31 -2.61
N ALA A 101 14.85 -4.22 -3.50
CA ALA A 101 14.42 -5.57 -3.18
C ALA A 101 15.54 -6.62 -3.20
N GLY A 102 16.79 -6.20 -3.43
CA GLY A 102 17.96 -7.08 -3.50
C GLY A 102 17.80 -8.16 -4.57
N PRO A 103 18.10 -9.44 -4.28
CA PRO A 103 18.04 -10.52 -5.26
C PRO A 103 16.69 -10.68 -5.98
N ARG A 104 15.58 -10.31 -5.33
CA ARG A 104 14.25 -10.34 -5.97
C ARG A 104 14.05 -9.22 -6.98
N GLY A 105 14.64 -8.07 -6.73
CA GLY A 105 14.71 -6.98 -7.70
C GLY A 105 15.57 -7.32 -8.90
N GLU A 106 16.73 -7.92 -8.65
CA GLU A 106 17.64 -8.43 -9.68
C GLU A 106 16.96 -9.50 -10.55
N GLN A 107 16.19 -10.40 -9.94
CA GLN A 107 15.39 -11.37 -10.67
C GLN A 107 14.38 -10.69 -11.61
N ALA A 108 13.59 -9.71 -11.11
CA ALA A 108 12.67 -8.96 -11.97
C ALA A 108 13.40 -8.23 -13.12
N ALA A 109 14.62 -7.72 -12.86
CA ALA A 109 15.44 -7.06 -13.88
C ALA A 109 16.00 -8.04 -14.91
N ALA A 110 16.37 -9.25 -14.50
CA ALA A 110 16.84 -10.30 -15.39
C ALA A 110 15.72 -10.80 -16.31
N GLU A 111 14.49 -10.91 -15.78
CA GLU A 111 13.35 -11.43 -16.54
C GLU A 111 12.73 -10.39 -17.48
N CYS A 112 12.62 -9.13 -17.03
CA CYS A 112 11.86 -8.09 -17.74
C CYS A 112 12.62 -6.79 -18.02
N GLY A 113 13.92 -6.76 -17.70
CA GLY A 113 14.78 -5.60 -17.87
C GLY A 113 14.70 -4.60 -16.70
N ALA A 114 15.78 -3.83 -16.54
CA ALA A 114 15.93 -2.87 -15.43
C ALA A 114 14.82 -1.80 -15.39
N ALA A 115 14.32 -1.37 -16.56
CA ALA A 115 13.27 -0.37 -16.65
C ALA A 115 11.93 -0.84 -16.06
N VAL A 116 11.60 -2.13 -16.24
CA VAL A 116 10.41 -2.75 -15.63
C VAL A 116 10.64 -2.98 -14.15
N ALA A 117 11.82 -3.49 -13.76
CA ALA A 117 12.17 -3.72 -12.36
C ALA A 117 12.11 -2.43 -11.51
N ALA A 118 12.60 -1.30 -12.05
CA ALA A 118 12.49 0.02 -11.41
C ALA A 118 11.04 0.48 -11.17
N ARG A 119 10.08 -0.10 -11.90
CA ARG A 119 8.64 0.22 -11.86
C ARG A 119 7.81 -0.97 -11.37
N THR A 120 8.45 -1.82 -10.57
CA THR A 120 7.85 -3.00 -9.94
C THR A 120 8.01 -2.89 -8.44
N PHE A 121 6.95 -3.19 -7.69
CA PHE A 121 7.02 -3.54 -6.28
C PHE A 121 7.28 -5.03 -6.16
N VAL A 122 8.25 -5.39 -5.32
CA VAL A 122 8.39 -6.74 -4.80
C VAL A 122 7.62 -6.81 -3.49
N VAL A 123 6.58 -7.63 -3.47
CA VAL A 123 5.73 -7.88 -2.30
C VAL A 123 6.08 -9.24 -1.74
N MET A 124 6.51 -9.28 -0.48
CA MET A 124 6.80 -10.50 0.27
C MET A 124 5.68 -10.71 1.29
N THR A 125 5.14 -11.93 1.31
CA THR A 125 3.96 -12.28 2.11
C THR A 125 4.13 -13.61 2.81
N THR A 126 3.35 -13.82 3.87
CA THR A 126 3.21 -15.12 4.53
C THR A 126 1.74 -15.51 4.62
N ARG A 127 1.37 -16.70 4.13
CA ARG A 127 0.10 -17.39 4.38
C ARG A 127 0.18 -18.15 5.71
N THR A 128 -0.50 -17.64 6.73
CA THR A 128 -0.44 -18.18 8.08
C THR A 128 -1.15 -19.52 8.23
N ASP A 129 -2.14 -19.80 7.37
CA ASP A 129 -2.87 -21.07 7.29
C ASP A 129 -2.02 -22.23 6.75
N LEU A 130 -0.89 -21.92 6.11
CA LEU A 130 0.04 -22.91 5.55
C LEU A 130 1.27 -23.12 6.44
N LEU A 131 1.33 -22.48 7.61
CA LEU A 131 2.41 -22.72 8.57
C LEU A 131 2.27 -24.12 9.19
N PRO A 132 3.40 -24.80 9.50
CA PRO A 132 4.78 -24.31 9.45
C PRO A 132 5.51 -24.56 8.13
N ALA A 133 4.82 -24.99 7.06
CA ALA A 133 5.46 -25.33 5.79
C ALA A 133 6.08 -24.08 5.14
N GLN A 134 7.40 -23.88 5.32
CA GLN A 134 8.08 -22.63 4.96
C GLN A 134 7.96 -22.30 3.48
N SER A 135 8.14 -23.29 2.60
CA SER A 135 8.05 -23.09 1.15
C SER A 135 6.63 -22.75 0.68
N ALA A 136 5.61 -23.33 1.30
CA ALA A 136 4.22 -23.11 0.90
C ALA A 136 3.62 -21.83 1.51
N SER A 137 4.06 -21.48 2.71
CA SER A 137 3.56 -20.31 3.43
C SER A 137 4.16 -19.00 2.94
N GLN A 138 5.40 -18.98 2.46
CA GLN A 138 6.03 -17.76 1.98
C GLN A 138 5.68 -17.49 0.51
N GLY A 139 5.40 -16.23 0.19
CA GLY A 139 5.09 -15.78 -1.17
C GLY A 139 5.93 -14.58 -1.56
N VAL A 140 6.33 -14.54 -2.83
CA VAL A 140 6.99 -13.37 -3.42
C VAL A 140 6.29 -13.01 -4.72
N TRP A 141 5.87 -11.76 -4.83
CA TRP A 141 5.05 -11.27 -5.93
C TRP A 141 5.68 -10.05 -6.57
N PHE A 142 5.64 -10.01 -7.90
CA PHE A 142 6.00 -8.83 -8.66
C PHE A 142 4.74 -8.10 -9.11
N VAL A 143 4.66 -6.84 -8.73
CA VAL A 143 3.47 -6.00 -8.93
C VAL A 143 3.88 -4.70 -9.60
N SER A 144 3.27 -4.40 -10.74
CA SER A 144 3.47 -3.13 -11.44
C SER A 144 2.16 -2.37 -11.55
N ARG A 145 2.25 -1.07 -11.79
CA ARG A 145 1.09 -0.26 -12.13
C ARG A 145 1.03 -0.10 -13.64
N VAL A 146 -0.08 -0.46 -14.26
CA VAL A 146 -0.31 -0.41 -15.72
C VAL A 146 -1.71 0.14 -15.95
N ASP A 147 -1.85 1.16 -16.80
CA ASP A 147 -3.11 1.83 -17.11
C ASP A 147 -3.94 2.20 -15.86
N GLY A 148 -3.24 2.73 -14.85
CA GLY A 148 -3.81 3.15 -13.57
C GLY A 148 -4.14 2.02 -12.59
N ARG A 149 -3.86 0.76 -12.93
CA ARG A 149 -4.21 -0.42 -12.13
C ARG A 149 -2.98 -1.17 -11.65
N PHE A 150 -3.04 -1.73 -10.45
CA PHE A 150 -2.00 -2.64 -9.96
C PHE A 150 -2.24 -4.05 -10.47
N VAL A 151 -1.24 -4.58 -11.16
CA VAL A 151 -1.23 -5.88 -11.81
C VAL A 151 -0.13 -6.73 -11.19
N VAL A 152 -0.53 -7.91 -10.69
CA VAL A 152 0.40 -8.98 -10.34
C VAL A 152 0.76 -9.69 -11.64
N TRP A 153 1.99 -9.49 -12.12
CA TRP A 153 2.46 -10.11 -13.35
C TRP A 153 3.30 -11.38 -13.09
N GLN A 154 3.71 -11.61 -11.84
CA GLN A 154 4.35 -12.86 -11.46
C GLN A 154 4.23 -13.18 -9.97
N ARG A 155 4.07 -14.48 -9.69
CA ARG A 155 4.34 -15.11 -8.40
C ARG A 155 5.61 -15.95 -8.55
N VAL A 156 6.60 -15.69 -7.71
CA VAL A 156 7.93 -16.31 -7.80
C VAL A 156 8.06 -17.50 -6.86
N HIS A 157 7.37 -17.46 -5.71
CA HIS A 157 7.27 -18.50 -4.69
C HIS A 157 5.83 -18.54 -4.17
#